data_AF-A0A5B7IED2-F1
#
_entry.id   AF-A0A5B7IED2-F1
#
_cell.length_a   1.000
_cell.length_b   1.000
_cell.length_c   1.000
_cell.angle_alpha   90.00
_cell.angle_beta   90.00
_cell.angle_gamma   90.00
#
_symmetry.space_group_name_H-M   'P 1'
#
loop_
_entity.id
_entity.type
_entity.pdbx_description
1 polymer ?
#
loop_
_entity_poly.entity_id
_entity_poly.type
_entity_poly.pdbx_seq_one_letter_code
_entity_poly.pdbx_strand_id
1 'polypeptide(L)'
;MPFLDVLISQENEKLITTVYTKPTNLGYCLNGRSECPQKYKNSTIGTYIRRALTHCRMWKQVHKEIERSSQVLVNNGFSEKDIHQLTRKLIDSWYNKKEKREKRRY
;
A
#
# COMPACT_ATOMS: atom_id res chain seq x y z
N MET A 1 -4.36 -12.78 -14.27
CA MET A 1 -4.53 -11.72 -15.28
C MET A 1 -4.33 -10.35 -14.63
N PRO A 2 -3.40 -9.52 -15.12
CA PRO A 2 -3.26 -8.13 -14.67
C PRO A 2 -4.30 -7.21 -15.32
N PHE A 3 -4.89 -6.31 -14.54
CA PHE A 3 -5.79 -5.25 -15.01
C PHE A 3 -5.56 -4.00 -14.17
N LEU A 4 -5.16 -2.89 -14.81
CA LEU A 4 -4.69 -1.66 -14.12
C LEU A 4 -3.61 -2.00 -13.07
N ASP A 5 -3.82 -1.61 -11.82
CA ASP A 5 -2.91 -1.82 -10.69
C ASP A 5 -3.18 -3.14 -9.92
N VAL A 6 -4.04 -4.02 -10.46
CA VAL A 6 -4.48 -5.24 -9.78
C VAL A 6 -4.09 -6.49 -10.58
N LEU A 7 -3.50 -7.46 -9.90
CA LEU A 7 -3.28 -8.80 -10.42
C LEU A 7 -4.36 -9.72 -9.85
N ILE A 8 -5.19 -10.25 -10.74
CA ILE A 8 -6.26 -11.19 -10.42
C ILE A 8 -5.73 -12.61 -10.63
N SER A 9 -5.88 -13.45 -9.60
CA SER A 9 -5.53 -14.87 -9.59
C SER A 9 -6.70 -15.67 -9.05
N GLN A 10 -6.76 -16.97 -9.36
CA GLN A 10 -7.78 -17.86 -8.84
C GLN A 10 -7.09 -18.93 -7.99
N GLU A 11 -7.49 -19.05 -6.74
CA GLU A 11 -7.04 -20.12 -5.84
C GLU A 11 -8.27 -20.72 -5.16
N ASN A 12 -8.41 -22.05 -5.18
CA ASN A 12 -9.51 -22.78 -4.52
C ASN A 12 -10.89 -22.19 -4.83
N GLU A 13 -11.17 -21.98 -6.13
CA GLU A 13 -12.42 -21.40 -6.65
C GLU A 13 -12.70 -19.94 -6.21
N LYS A 14 -11.78 -19.30 -5.48
CA LYS A 14 -11.89 -17.92 -5.04
C LYS A 14 -10.97 -17.02 -5.84
N LEU A 15 -11.51 -15.86 -6.26
CA LEU A 15 -10.72 -14.81 -6.88
C LEU A 15 -9.86 -14.11 -5.82
N ILE A 16 -8.57 -14.06 -6.04
CA ILE A 16 -7.60 -13.40 -5.19
C ILE A 16 -7.00 -12.23 -5.97
N THR A 17 -7.00 -11.06 -5.33
CA THR A 17 -6.45 -9.84 -5.89
C THR A 17 -5.20 -9.45 -5.12
N THR A 18 -4.16 -9.06 -5.85
CA THR A 18 -2.92 -8.48 -5.33
C THR A 18 -2.57 -7.25 -6.14
N VAL A 19 -1.59 -6.49 -5.68
CA VAL A 19 -1.08 -5.35 -6.44
C VAL A 19 -0.24 -5.84 -7.61
N TYR A 20 -0.57 -5.37 -8.82
CA TYR A 20 0.26 -5.60 -10.00
C TYR A 20 1.33 -4.52 -10.14
N THR A 21 2.53 -4.94 -10.52
CA THR A 21 3.63 -4.04 -10.88
C THR A 21 4.24 -4.57 -12.18
N LYS A 22 4.39 -3.69 -13.19
CA LYS A 22 4.99 -4.07 -14.47
C LYS A 22 6.42 -4.59 -14.25
N PRO A 23 6.88 -5.62 -14.98
CA PRO A 23 8.24 -6.14 -14.85
C PRO A 23 9.34 -5.09 -15.10
N THR A 24 9.05 -4.09 -15.92
CA THR A 24 9.97 -2.98 -16.23
C THR A 24 9.97 -1.87 -15.17
N ASN A 25 9.17 -1.99 -14.12
CA ASN A 25 9.14 -0.99 -13.05
C ASN A 25 10.37 -1.13 -12.16
N LEU A 26 11.25 -0.14 -12.20
CA LEU A 26 12.48 -0.07 -11.42
C LEU A 26 12.25 0.32 -9.94
N GLY A 27 11.02 0.63 -9.57
CA GLY A 27 10.66 1.02 -8.21
C GLY A 27 11.01 2.46 -7.87
N TYR A 28 11.22 3.33 -8.86
CA TYR A 28 11.49 4.75 -8.58
C TYR A 28 10.23 5.49 -8.13
N CYS A 29 10.39 6.34 -7.12
CA CYS A 29 9.37 7.27 -6.66
C CYS A 29 10.01 8.60 -6.24
N LEU A 30 9.26 9.46 -5.56
CA LEU A 30 9.80 10.72 -5.02
C LEU A 30 11.05 10.43 -4.18
N ASN A 31 12.13 11.19 -4.34
CA ASN A 31 13.30 11.01 -3.49
C ASN A 31 13.01 11.53 -2.07
N GLY A 32 13.09 10.66 -1.06
CA GLY A 32 12.82 11.00 0.34
C GLY A 32 13.80 12.04 0.93
N ARG A 33 14.99 12.17 0.33
CA ARG A 33 16.02 13.16 0.73
C ARG A 33 15.90 14.50 -0.01
N SER A 34 14.93 14.65 -0.91
CA SER A 34 14.70 15.92 -1.60
C SER A 34 14.17 17.00 -0.64
N GLU A 35 14.45 18.27 -0.96
CA GLU A 35 13.87 19.46 -0.32
C GLU A 35 12.40 19.68 -0.74
N CYS A 36 11.62 18.61 -0.68
CA CYS A 36 10.20 18.61 -0.97
C CYS A 36 9.40 18.73 0.33
N PRO A 37 8.30 19.51 0.37
CA PRO A 37 7.45 19.59 1.56
C PRO A 37 7.03 18.22 2.09
N GLN A 38 7.06 18.06 3.42
CA GLN A 38 6.77 16.78 4.08
C GLN A 38 5.40 16.20 3.69
N LYS A 39 4.42 17.05 3.35
CA LYS A 39 3.11 16.63 2.86
C LYS A 39 3.21 15.73 1.62
N TYR A 40 4.10 16.04 0.68
CA TYR A 40 4.29 15.22 -0.53
C TYR A 40 4.96 13.89 -0.20
N LYS A 41 5.98 13.89 0.66
CA LYS A 41 6.62 12.67 1.17
C LYS A 41 5.62 11.74 1.84
N ASN A 42 4.79 12.29 2.73
CA ASN A 42 3.72 11.57 3.42
C ASN A 42 2.65 11.06 2.43
N SER A 43 2.35 11.83 1.38
CA SER A 43 1.43 11.42 0.32
C SER A 43 1.98 10.23 -0.45
N THR A 44 3.26 10.25 -0.84
CA THR A 44 3.92 9.14 -1.52
C THR A 44 3.84 7.86 -0.70
N ILE A 45 4.26 7.90 0.57
CA ILE A 45 4.15 6.76 1.49
C ILE A 45 2.69 6.30 1.57
N GLY A 46 1.76 7.23 1.77
CA GLY A 46 0.35 6.92 1.91
C GLY A 46 -0.28 6.28 0.67
N THR A 47 0.17 6.62 -0.52
CA THR A 47 -0.31 6.00 -1.77
C THR A 47 0.05 4.53 -1.83
N TYR A 48 1.31 4.17 -1.52
CA TYR A 48 1.75 2.78 -1.50
C TYR A 48 0.96 1.94 -0.49
N ILE A 49 0.84 2.44 0.75
CA ILE A 49 0.14 1.71 1.82
C ILE A 49 -1.36 1.58 1.53
N ARG A 50 -2.01 2.64 1.05
CA ARG A 50 -3.43 2.57 0.67
C ARG A 50 -3.67 1.57 -0.44
N ARG A 51 -2.78 1.53 -1.44
CA ARG A 51 -2.86 0.58 -2.56
C ARG A 51 -2.84 -0.87 -2.06
N ALA A 52 -1.94 -1.19 -1.12
CA ALA A 52 -1.90 -2.50 -0.47
C ALA A 52 -3.24 -2.85 0.20
N LEU A 53 -3.78 -1.91 0.97
CA LEU A 53 -5.05 -2.09 1.71
C LEU A 53 -6.28 -2.21 0.80
N THR A 54 -6.26 -1.58 -0.38
CA THR A 54 -7.42 -1.56 -1.29
C THR A 54 -7.41 -2.67 -2.32
N HIS A 55 -6.23 -3.14 -2.76
CA HIS A 55 -6.11 -4.08 -3.88
C HIS A 55 -5.85 -5.51 -3.43
N CYS A 56 -5.29 -5.72 -2.24
CA CYS A 56 -5.08 -7.06 -1.71
C CYS A 56 -6.35 -7.58 -1.03
N ARG A 57 -6.78 -8.79 -1.39
CA ARG A 57 -7.99 -9.41 -0.78
C ARG A 57 -7.72 -9.96 0.61
N MET A 58 -6.55 -10.56 0.83
CA MET A 58 -6.19 -11.22 2.08
C MET A 58 -5.19 -10.40 2.88
N TRP A 59 -5.29 -10.45 4.22
CA TRP A 59 -4.36 -9.72 5.09
C TRP A 59 -2.91 -10.17 4.95
N LYS A 60 -2.69 -11.47 4.67
CA LYS A 60 -1.37 -12.02 4.32
C LYS A 60 -0.74 -11.30 3.12
N GLN A 61 -1.55 -10.93 2.12
CA GLN A 61 -1.09 -10.24 0.91
C GLN A 61 -0.92 -8.75 1.13
N VAL A 62 -1.78 -8.14 1.95
CA VAL A 62 -1.60 -6.77 2.41
C VAL A 62 -0.25 -6.63 3.10
N HIS A 63 0.06 -7.52 4.04
CA HIS A 63 1.32 -7.49 4.78
C HIS A 63 2.53 -7.58 3.84
N LYS A 64 2.57 -8.58 2.97
CA LYS A 64 3.63 -8.73 1.95
C LYS A 64 3.79 -7.49 1.07
N GLU A 65 2.68 -6.89 0.65
CA GLU A 65 2.72 -5.70 -0.21
C GLU A 65 3.20 -4.45 0.55
N ILE A 66 2.88 -4.33 1.85
CA ILE A 66 3.41 -3.28 2.73
C ILE A 66 4.91 -3.44 2.94
N GLU A 67 5.41 -4.66 3.14
CA GLU A 67 6.85 -4.94 3.25
C GLU A 67 7.57 -4.55 1.96
N ARG A 68 7.07 -5.03 0.81
CA ARG A 68 7.62 -4.68 -0.51
C ARG A 68 7.62 -3.17 -0.75
N SER A 69 6.52 -2.50 -0.40
CA SER A 69 6.39 -1.05 -0.57
C SER A 69 7.31 -0.27 0.35
N SER A 70 7.49 -0.72 1.60
CA SER A 70 8.44 -0.14 2.55
C SER A 70 9.85 -0.24 2.01
N GLN A 71 10.24 -1.39 1.47
CA GLN A 71 11.56 -1.57 0.86
C GLN A 71 11.77 -0.63 -0.33
N VAL A 72 10.77 -0.47 -1.20
CA VAL A 72 10.80 0.50 -2.31
C VAL A 72 11.03 1.92 -1.79
N LEU A 73 10.31 2.33 -0.73
CA LEU A 73 10.46 3.67 -0.15
C LEU A 73 11.84 3.87 0.50
N VAL A 74 12.35 2.89 1.24
CA VAL A 74 13.72 2.95 1.81
C VAL A 74 14.77 3.10 0.71
N ASN A 75 14.64 2.34 -0.38
CA ASN A 75 15.54 2.44 -1.53
C ASN A 75 15.50 3.82 -2.21
N ASN A 76 14.38 4.54 -2.11
CA ASN A 76 14.23 5.92 -2.60
C ASN A 76 14.59 6.98 -1.55
N GLY A 77 15.21 6.59 -0.43
CA GLY A 77 15.77 7.51 0.56
C GLY A 77 14.78 8.03 1.60
N PHE A 78 13.62 7.36 1.77
CA PHE A 78 12.70 7.68 2.87
C PHE A 78 13.18 7.09 4.20
N SER A 79 12.86 7.78 5.31
CA SER A 79 13.13 7.29 6.67
C SER A 79 12.20 6.14 7.04
N GLU A 80 12.77 5.02 7.51
CA GLU A 80 12.00 3.88 8.02
C GLU A 80 11.05 4.28 9.16
N LYS A 81 11.46 5.23 10.00
CA LYS A 81 10.63 5.74 11.09
C LYS A 81 9.36 6.39 10.55
N ASP A 82 9.48 7.22 9.52
CA ASP A 82 8.33 7.92 8.91
C ASP A 82 7.40 6.92 8.21
N ILE A 83 7.99 5.95 7.50
CA ILE A 83 7.24 4.87 6.83
C ILE A 83 6.43 4.10 7.87
N HIS A 84 7.06 3.64 8.95
CA HIS A 84 6.42 2.86 10.00
C HIS A 84 5.31 3.65 10.71
N GLN A 85 5.58 4.90 11.10
CA GLN A 85 4.59 5.76 11.77
C GLN A 85 3.36 6.02 10.89
N LEU A 86 3.55 6.37 9.62
CA LEU A 86 2.44 6.60 8.69
C LEU A 86 1.70 5.31 8.35
N THR A 87 2.40 4.20 8.20
CA THR A 87 1.79 2.89 7.93
C THR A 87 0.83 2.52 9.04
N ARG A 88 1.26 2.60 10.30
CA ARG A 88 0.40 2.34 11.46
C ARG A 88 -0.84 3.23 11.46
N LYS A 89 -0.64 4.54 11.33
CA LYS A 89 -1.73 5.52 11.29
C LYS A 89 -2.76 5.22 10.19
N LEU A 90 -2.29 4.81 9.01
CA LEU A 90 -3.15 4.49 7.88
C LEU A 90 -3.91 3.19 8.06
N ILE A 91 -3.29 2.15 8.61
CA ILE A 91 -3.95 0.88 8.93
C ILE A 91 -5.05 1.12 9.97
N ASP A 92 -4.75 1.81 11.06
CA ASP A 92 -5.71 2.12 12.13
C ASP A 92 -6.89 2.92 11.57
N SER A 93 -6.60 3.95 10.76
CA SER A 93 -7.63 4.76 10.09
C SER A 93 -8.50 3.93 9.15
N TRP A 94 -7.90 3.00 8.39
CA TRP A 94 -8.61 2.15 7.45
C TRP A 94 -9.54 1.17 8.16
N TYR A 95 -9.07 0.54 9.24
CA TYR A 95 -9.87 -0.38 10.05
C TYR A 95 -11.07 0.34 10.67
N ASN A 96 -10.84 1.48 11.32
CA ASN A 96 -11.90 2.29 11.92
C ASN A 96 -12.94 2.76 10.88
N LYS A 97 -12.50 3.09 9.65
CA LYS A 97 -13.41 3.46 8.56
C LYS A 97 -14.24 2.27 8.08
N LYS A 98 -13.65 1.08 8.03
CA LYS A 98 -14.35 -0.15 7.63
C LYS A 98 -15.44 -0.51 8.65
N GLU A 99 -15.10 -0.50 9.94
CA GLU A 99 -16.05 -0.77 11.03
C GLU A 99 -17.24 0.21 11.02
N LYS A 100 -16.98 1.50 10.81
CA LYS A 100 -18.05 2.52 10.67
C LYS A 100 -18.95 2.28 9.46
N ARG A 101 -18.43 1.74 8.36
CA ARG A 101 -19.24 1.41 7.16
C ARG A 101 -20.12 0.20 7.40
N GLU A 102 -19.65 -0.79 8.16
CA GLU A 102 -20.41 -1.98 8.51
C GLU A 102 -21.56 -1.63 9.48
N LYS A 103 -21.29 -0.80 10.50
CA LYS A 103 -22.30 -0.32 11.45
C LYS A 103 -23.43 0.53 10.83
N ARG A 104 -23.20 1.16 9.67
CA ARG A 104 -24.20 1.96 8.94
C ARG A 104 -25.10 1.14 8.01
N ARG A 105 -24.80 -0.15 7.85
CA ARG A 105 -25.56 -1.07 6.96
C ARG A 105 -26.63 -1.87 7.71
N TYR A 106 -26.71 -1.70 9.02
CA TYR A 106 -27.75 -2.18 9.92
C TYR A 106 -28.52 -0.98 10.45
#